data_AF-A0A2H3GVF1-F1
#
_entry.id   AF-A0A2H3GVF1-F1
#
_cell.length_a   1.000
_cell.length_b   1.000
_cell.length_c   1.000
_cell.angle_alpha   90.00
_cell.angle_beta   90.00
_cell.angle_gamma   90.00
#
_symmetry.space_group_name_H-M   'P 1'
#
loop_
_entity.id
_entity.type
_entity.pdbx_description
1 polymer ?
#
loop_
_entity_poly.entity_id
_entity_poly.type
_entity_poly.pdbx_seq_one_letter_code
_entity_poly.pdbx_strand_id
1 'polypeptide(L)'
;MLATLPPIIPGGKLDPSMTPLALGVTRELEPHYRKLKDEEEKLRDELHAKQERLRKSLYTWNRLERDSRAWEMRSDLSEKSMKSLAGEGMGGAAF
;
A
#
# COMPACT_ATOMS: atom_id res chain seq x y z
N MET A 1 -26.06 19.75 -49.37
CA MET A 1 -25.24 18.84 -48.53
C MET A 1 -25.85 18.73 -47.13
N LEU A 2 -27.01 18.05 -47.00
CA LEU A 2 -27.70 17.84 -45.71
C LEU A 2 -27.84 16.34 -45.37
N ALA A 3 -27.39 15.46 -46.25
CA ALA A 3 -27.61 14.01 -46.16
C ALA A 3 -26.56 13.26 -45.32
N THR A 4 -25.65 13.96 -44.63
CA THR A 4 -24.60 13.36 -43.79
C THR A 4 -24.82 13.61 -42.30
N LEU A 5 -25.92 14.26 -41.93
CA LEU A 5 -26.25 14.48 -40.52
C LEU A 5 -26.85 13.20 -39.93
N PRO A 6 -26.35 12.72 -38.77
CA PRO A 6 -26.89 11.54 -38.12
C PRO A 6 -28.36 11.78 -37.72
N PRO A 7 -29.24 10.77 -37.86
CA PRO A 7 -30.67 10.92 -37.62
C PRO A 7 -30.93 11.32 -36.16
N ILE A 8 -31.77 12.35 -35.97
CA ILE A 8 -32.12 12.85 -34.65
C ILE A 8 -33.10 11.87 -33.99
N ILE A 9 -32.67 11.21 -32.91
CA ILE A 9 -33.51 10.30 -32.13
C ILE A 9 -34.41 11.11 -31.19
N PRO A 10 -35.74 10.87 -31.15
CA PRO A 10 -36.65 11.56 -30.23
C PRO A 10 -36.24 11.33 -28.77
N GLY A 11 -36.02 12.40 -28.00
CA GLY A 11 -35.63 12.35 -26.59
C GLY A 11 -34.22 12.88 -26.28
N GLY A 12 -33.48 13.37 -27.27
CA GLY A 12 -32.23 14.14 -27.07
C GLY A 12 -31.05 13.33 -26.52
N LYS A 13 -31.20 12.01 -26.37
CA LYS A 13 -30.12 11.12 -25.97
C LYS A 13 -29.40 10.66 -27.24
N LEU A 14 -28.08 10.87 -27.29
CA LEU A 14 -27.20 10.26 -28.28
C LEU A 14 -27.48 8.75 -28.33
N ASP A 15 -27.59 8.20 -29.54
CA ASP A 15 -27.64 6.76 -29.74
C ASP A 15 -26.48 6.11 -28.94
N PRO A 16 -26.73 5.08 -28.12
CA PRO A 16 -25.66 4.31 -27.47
C PRO A 16 -24.58 3.83 -28.45
N SER A 17 -24.92 3.63 -29.73
CA SER A 17 -23.96 3.30 -30.78
C SER A 17 -23.01 4.45 -31.17
N MET A 18 -23.38 5.69 -30.84
CA MET A 18 -22.65 6.93 -31.09
C MET A 18 -21.87 7.42 -29.86
N THR A 19 -22.04 6.80 -28.68
CA THR A 19 -21.27 7.11 -27.46
C THR A 19 -19.75 7.09 -27.66
N PRO A 20 -19.18 6.14 -28.44
CA PRO A 20 -17.76 6.16 -28.74
C PRO A 20 -17.36 7.44 -29.51
N LEU A 21 -18.16 7.84 -30.52
CA LEU A 21 -17.94 9.06 -31.29
C LEU A 21 -18.01 10.33 -30.40
N ALA A 22 -18.94 10.37 -29.44
CA ALA A 22 -19.11 11.48 -28.50
C ALA A 22 -17.98 11.58 -27.46
N LEU A 23 -17.37 10.45 -27.11
CA LEU A 23 -16.21 10.37 -26.21
C LEU A 23 -14.86 10.50 -26.94
N GLY A 24 -14.89 10.69 -28.26
CA GLY A 24 -13.68 10.77 -29.10
C GLY A 24 -12.94 9.43 -29.28
N VAL A 25 -13.58 8.31 -28.98
CA VAL A 25 -13.01 6.96 -29.08
C VAL A 25 -13.73 6.23 -30.20
N THR A 26 -13.05 5.76 -31.24
CA THR A 26 -13.72 4.97 -32.29
C THR A 26 -14.25 3.64 -31.70
N ARG A 27 -15.31 3.06 -32.29
CA ARG A 27 -15.86 1.75 -31.85
C ARG A 27 -14.82 0.64 -31.78
N GLU A 28 -13.78 0.73 -32.60
CA GLU A 28 -12.65 -0.21 -32.63
C GLU A 28 -11.72 -0.08 -31.41
N LEU A 29 -11.60 1.13 -30.85
CA LEU A 29 -10.75 1.45 -29.71
C LEU A 29 -11.45 1.28 -28.36
N GLU A 30 -12.78 1.26 -28.34
CA GLU A 30 -13.58 1.14 -27.12
C GLU A 30 -13.20 -0.09 -26.25
N PRO A 31 -13.03 -1.31 -26.80
CA PRO A 31 -12.64 -2.46 -26.00
C PRO A 31 -11.25 -2.31 -25.35
N HIS A 32 -10.33 -1.63 -26.03
CA HIS A 32 -8.99 -1.37 -25.51
C HIS A 32 -9.03 -0.40 -24.33
N TYR A 33 -9.81 0.69 -24.44
CA TYR A 33 -9.98 1.64 -23.35
C TYR A 33 -10.69 1.05 -22.13
N ARG A 34 -11.65 0.15 -22.33
CA ARG A 34 -12.27 -0.59 -21.21
C ARG A 34 -11.23 -1.46 -20.49
N LYS A 35 -10.46 -2.26 -21.23
CA LYS A 35 -9.37 -3.06 -20.65
C LYS A 35 -8.37 -2.20 -19.89
N LEU A 36 -7.98 -1.06 -20.45
CA LEU A 36 -7.04 -0.14 -19.80
C LEU A 36 -7.59 0.42 -18.48
N LYS A 37 -8.89 0.73 -18.42
CA LYS A 37 -9.55 1.16 -17.18
C LYS A 37 -9.62 0.03 -16.15
N ASP A 38 -9.95 -1.18 -16.57
CA ASP A 38 -10.00 -2.36 -15.68
C ASP A 38 -8.60 -2.65 -15.11
N GLU A 39 -7.55 -2.53 -15.93
CA GLU A 39 -6.15 -2.66 -15.52
C GLU A 39 -5.73 -1.53 -14.57
N GLU A 40 -6.14 -0.29 -14.83
CA GLU A 40 -5.88 0.85 -13.96
C GLU A 40 -6.52 0.64 -12.57
N GLU A 41 -7.78 0.21 -12.53
CA GLU A 41 -8.49 -0.08 -11.28
C GLU A 41 -7.80 -1.19 -10.50
N LYS A 42 -7.41 -2.29 -11.17
CA LYS A 42 -6.65 -3.38 -10.55
C LYS A 42 -5.31 -2.90 -9.97
N LEU A 43 -4.57 -2.06 -10.70
CA LEU A 43 -3.30 -1.52 -10.23
C LEU A 43 -3.48 -0.61 -9.00
N ARG A 44 -4.56 0.16 -8.94
CA ARG A 44 -4.90 0.98 -7.77
C ARG A 44 -5.19 0.11 -6.56
N ASP A 45 -5.97 -0.96 -6.71
CA ASP A 45 -6.26 -1.90 -5.62
C ASP A 45 -5.00 -2.61 -5.11
N GLU A 46 -4.15 -3.08 -6.02
CA GLU A 46 -2.87 -3.69 -5.66
C GLU A 46 -1.95 -2.71 -4.92
N LEU A 47 -1.91 -1.44 -5.34
CA LEU A 47 -1.15 -0.40 -4.66
C LEU A 47 -1.68 -0.18 -3.24
N HIS A 48 -3.00 -0.06 -3.06
CA HIS A 48 -3.61 0.08 -1.74
C HIS A 48 -3.30 -1.10 -0.84
N ALA A 49 -3.43 -2.33 -1.34
CA ALA A 49 -3.09 -3.54 -0.58
C ALA A 49 -1.60 -3.57 -0.16
N LYS A 50 -0.69 -3.18 -1.06
CA LYS A 50 0.75 -3.08 -0.77
C LYS A 50 1.04 -2.03 0.28
N GLN A 51 0.42 -0.85 0.19
CA GLN A 51 0.58 0.22 1.17
C GLN A 51 0.08 -0.20 2.57
N GLU A 52 -1.07 -0.88 2.66
CA GLU A 52 -1.56 -1.36 3.96
C GLU A 52 -0.67 -2.45 4.56
N ARG A 53 -0.18 -3.36 3.73
CA ARG A 53 0.79 -4.37 4.17
C ARG A 53 2.07 -3.72 4.69
N LEU A 54 2.59 -2.72 3.98
CA LEU A 54 3.77 -1.97 4.40
C LEU A 54 3.54 -1.26 5.73
N ARG A 55 2.41 -0.55 5.88
CA ARG A 55 2.06 0.15 7.12
C ARG A 55 2.05 -0.80 8.32
N LYS A 56 1.41 -1.96 8.18
CA LYS A 56 1.38 -3.00 9.23
C LYS A 56 2.77 -3.54 9.55
N SER A 57 3.58 -3.79 8.53
CA SER A 57 4.96 -4.28 8.71
C SER A 57 5.83 -3.29 9.45
N LEU A 58 5.75 -1.99 9.10
CA LEU A 58 6.51 -0.93 9.77
C LEU A 58 6.08 -0.75 11.23
N TYR A 59 4.77 -0.86 11.52
CA TYR A 59 4.28 -0.84 12.89
C TYR A 59 4.88 -1.97 13.72
N THR A 60 4.84 -3.20 13.20
CA THR A 60 5.43 -4.37 13.87
C THR A 60 6.94 -4.22 14.03
N TRP A 61 7.63 -3.73 13.00
CA TRP A 61 9.06 -3.47 13.06
C TRP A 61 9.43 -2.51 14.20
N ASN A 62 8.75 -1.37 14.29
CA ASN A 62 8.98 -0.39 15.35
C ASN A 62 8.72 -0.96 16.75
N ARG A 63 7.72 -1.83 16.89
CA ARG A 63 7.48 -2.55 18.15
C ARG A 63 8.64 -3.48 18.48
N LEU A 64 9.05 -4.34 17.53
CA LEU A 64 10.14 -5.29 17.73
C LEU A 64 11.47 -4.60 18.01
N GLU A 65 11.72 -3.44 17.42
CA GLU A 65 12.90 -2.63 17.70
C GLU A 65 12.92 -2.16 19.18
N ARG A 66 11.78 -1.70 19.71
CA ARG A 66 11.66 -1.32 21.12
C ARG A 66 11.85 -2.51 22.04
N ASP A 67 11.21 -3.64 21.72
CA ASP A 67 11.34 -4.87 22.49
C ASP A 67 12.81 -5.34 22.50
N SER A 68 13.51 -5.28 21.36
CA SER A 68 14.93 -5.61 21.26
C SER A 68 15.80 -4.74 22.17
N ARG A 69 15.61 -3.42 22.17
CA ARG A 69 16.37 -2.51 23.04
C ARG A 69 16.11 -2.77 24.52
N ALA A 70 14.87 -3.13 24.88
CA ALA A 70 14.53 -3.49 26.25
C ALA A 70 15.21 -4.80 26.67
N TRP A 71 15.31 -5.78 25.78
CA TRP A 71 16.03 -7.03 26.04
C TRP A 71 17.53 -6.83 26.16
N GLU A 72 18.12 -6.00 25.31
CA GLU A 72 19.53 -5.61 25.40
C GLU A 72 19.85 -5.00 26.77
N MET A 73 19.06 -4.00 27.20
CA MET A 73 19.23 -3.37 28.52
C MET A 73 19.11 -4.39 29.67
N ARG A 74 18.15 -5.32 29.60
CA ARG A 74 17.98 -6.37 30.61
C ARG A 74 19.18 -7.33 30.63
N SER A 75 19.71 -7.68 29.46
CA SER A 75 20.91 -8.51 29.33
C SER A 75 22.11 -7.82 29.95
N ASP A 76 22.35 -6.55 29.62
CA ASP A 76 23.45 -5.75 30.18
C ASP A 76 23.39 -5.66 31.71
N LEU A 77 22.20 -5.42 32.27
CA LEU A 77 22.00 -5.37 33.71
C LEU A 77 22.24 -6.73 34.37
N SER A 78 21.76 -7.80 33.75
CA SER A 78 22.00 -9.16 34.22
C SER A 78 23.49 -9.51 34.20
N GLU A 79 24.20 -9.19 33.12
CA GLU A 79 25.63 -9.43 33.00
C GLU A 79 26.42 -8.65 34.07
N LYS A 80 26.10 -7.37 34.28
CA LYS A 80 26.70 -6.55 35.33
C LYS A 80 26.43 -7.12 36.72
N SER A 81 25.19 -7.55 37.00
CA SER A 81 24.84 -8.20 38.26
C SER A 81 25.62 -9.49 38.48
N MET A 82 25.76 -10.32 37.44
CA MET A 82 26.53 -11.56 37.50
C MET A 82 28.02 -11.32 37.76
N LYS A 83 28.63 -10.33 37.08
CA LYS A 83 30.02 -9.94 37.34
C LYS A 83 30.23 -9.41 38.76
N SER A 84 29.27 -8.64 39.27
CA SER A 84 29.29 -8.18 40.66
C SER A 84 29.19 -9.34 41.65
N LEU A 85 28.31 -10.33 41.40
CA LEU A 85 28.19 -11.53 42.23
C LEU A 85 29.42 -12.43 42.17
N ALA A 86 30.11 -12.47 41.02
CA ALA A 86 31.35 -13.21 40.82
C ALA A 86 32.59 -12.53 41.45
N GLY A 87 32.43 -11.36 42.09
CA GLY A 87 33.50 -10.69 42.84
C GLY A 87 34.43 -9.80 42.01
N GLU A 88 34.10 -9.51 40.74
CA GLU A 88 34.89 -8.60 39.89
C GLU A 88 34.55 -7.11 40.09
N GLY A 89 33.58 -6.79 40.96
CA GLY A 89 33.23 -5.43 41.35
C GLY A 89 34.08 -4.93 42.52
N MET A 90 34.80 -3.83 42.30
CA MET A 90 35.70 -3.16 43.25
C MET A 90 35.15 -3.10 44.69
N GLY A 91 35.73 -3.89 45.59
CA GLY A 91 35.45 -3.87 47.02
C GLY A 91 35.08 -5.23 47.57
N GLY A 92 36.09 -5.99 47.99
CA GLY A 92 35.88 -7.14 48.86
C GLY A 92 35.16 -6.71 50.13
N ALA A 93 33.93 -7.16 50.28
CA ALA A 93 33.22 -7.32 51.56
C ALA A 93 31.92 -8.08 51.26
N ALA A 94 32.04 -9.38 51.03
CA ALA A 94 31.00 -10.30 51.48
C ALA A 94 31.60 -11.00 52.71
N PHE A 95 30.91 -10.82 53.84
CA PHE A 95 31.20 -11.20 55.23
C PHE A 95 32.15 -10.26 56.00
#